data_AF-A0AAV9D494-F1
#
_entry.id   AF-A0AAV9D494-F1
#
_cell.length_a   1.000
_cell.length_b   1.000
_cell.length_c   1.000
_cell.angle_alpha   90.00
_cell.angle_beta   90.00
_cell.angle_gamma   90.00
#
_symmetry.space_group_name_H-M   'P 1'
#
loop_
_entity.id
_entity.type
_entity.pdbx_description
1 polymer ?
#
loop_
_entity_poly.entity_id
_entity_poly.type
_entity_poly.pdbx_seq_one_letter_code
_entity_poly.pdbx_strand_id
1 'polypeptide(L)'
;MRDFKRMSHGWHNILTLRLERPDNTEHEQRLNLDPEDFKGKWGELVVGEFNSGDSTGRVTFGLFDIESGQWKGGLVVKGVMVRPVRAGSA
;
A
#
# COMPACT_ATOMS: atom_id res chain seq x y z
N MET A 1 9.28 -23.51 2.15
CA MET A 1 8.58 -22.23 1.91
C MET A 1 7.08 -22.57 1.92
N ARG A 2 6.22 -21.89 2.70
CA ARG A 2 4.76 -22.19 2.68
C ARG A 2 4.18 -21.76 1.32
N ASP A 3 3.27 -22.56 0.75
CA ASP A 3 2.67 -22.29 -0.57
C ASP A 3 1.60 -21.18 -0.50
N PHE A 4 2.03 -19.94 -0.27
CA PHE A 4 1.15 -18.77 -0.23
C PHE A 4 0.32 -18.59 -1.53
N LYS A 5 0.83 -19.11 -2.65
CA LYS A 5 0.16 -19.10 -3.96
C LYS A 5 -1.19 -19.83 -3.93
N ARG A 6 -1.36 -20.89 -3.12
CA ARG A 6 -2.64 -21.60 -2.95
C ARG A 6 -3.62 -20.88 -2.02
N MET A 7 -3.16 -19.86 -1.29
CA MET A 7 -3.93 -19.15 -0.27
C MET A 7 -4.38 -17.76 -0.74
N SER A 8 -4.11 -17.37 -1.99
CA SER A 8 -4.56 -16.08 -2.53
C SER A 8 -6.04 -16.14 -2.91
N HIS A 9 -6.87 -15.35 -2.23
CA HIS A 9 -8.30 -15.23 -2.51
C HIS A 9 -8.84 -13.86 -2.08
N GLY A 10 -9.99 -13.46 -2.64
CA GLY A 10 -10.70 -12.23 -2.24
C GLY A 10 -10.12 -10.91 -2.78
N TRP A 11 -9.20 -10.97 -3.75
CA TRP A 11 -8.47 -9.79 -4.26
C TRP A 11 -9.15 -9.02 -5.41
N HIS A 12 -10.24 -9.52 -5.99
CA HIS A 12 -10.95 -8.88 -7.11
C HIS A 12 -11.78 -7.63 -6.74
N ASN A 13 -11.45 -6.97 -5.64
CA ASN A 13 -12.16 -5.78 -5.14
C ASN A 13 -11.20 -4.59 -5.08
N ILE A 14 -11.76 -3.38 -5.17
CA ILE A 14 -11.00 -2.15 -4.99
C ILE A 14 -10.53 -2.06 -3.53
N LEU A 15 -9.23 -1.89 -3.34
CA LEU A 15 -8.58 -1.64 -2.07
C LEU A 15 -8.31 -0.15 -1.91
N THR A 16 -8.24 0.31 -0.66
CA THR A 16 -7.73 1.62 -0.33
C THR A 16 -6.30 1.50 0.17
N LEU A 17 -5.38 2.19 -0.50
CA LEU A 17 -4.03 2.46 -0.03
C LEU A 17 -4.01 3.87 0.56
N ARG A 18 -3.54 4.01 1.80
CA ARG A 18 -3.62 5.25 2.57
C ARG A 18 -2.26 5.65 3.12
N LEU A 19 -2.00 6.96 3.07
CA LEU A 19 -0.87 7.64 3.69
C LEU A 19 -1.40 8.69 4.66
N GLU A 20 -1.08 8.54 5.93
CA GLU A 20 -1.26 9.59 6.93
C GLU A 20 0.08 10.29 7.15
N ARG A 21 0.08 11.61 6.97
CA ARG A 21 1.26 12.45 7.11
C ARG A 21 1.44 12.92 8.56
N PRO A 22 2.64 13.43 8.93
CA PRO A 22 2.92 13.92 10.28
C PRO A 22 1.98 15.02 10.78
N ASP A 23 1.41 15.82 9.85
CA ASP A 23 0.42 16.87 10.13
C ASP A 23 -1.02 16.34 10.26
N ASN A 24 -1.21 15.03 10.29
CA ASN A 24 -2.48 14.31 10.25
C ASN A 24 -3.30 14.54 8.97
N THR A 25 -2.69 15.08 7.91
CA THR A 25 -3.34 15.06 6.59
C THR A 25 -3.27 13.66 6.00
N GLU A 26 -4.33 13.29 5.28
CA GLU A 26 -4.48 11.96 4.73
C GLU A 26 -4.46 12.03 3.20
N HIS A 27 -3.92 10.99 2.58
CA HIS A 27 -4.04 10.74 1.16
C HIS A 27 -4.46 9.31 0.94
N GLU A 28 -5.49 9.11 0.14
CA GLU A 28 -6.03 7.81 -0.19
C GLU A 28 -6.04 7.60 -1.70
N GLN A 29 -5.64 6.40 -2.10
CA GLN A 29 -5.67 5.93 -3.46
C GLN A 29 -6.47 4.63 -3.53
N ARG A 30 -7.41 4.57 -4.47
CA ARG A 30 -8.15 3.34 -4.79
C ARG A 30 -7.35 2.51 -5.79
N LEU A 31 -7.11 1.25 -5.46
CA LEU A 31 -6.33 0.31 -6.25
C LEU A 31 -7.13 -0.93 -6.57
N ASN A 32 -7.08 -1.39 -7.82
CA ASN A 32 -7.46 -2.75 -8.16
C ASN A 32 -6.18 -3.60 -8.21
N LEU A 33 -6.05 -4.57 -7.29
CA LEU A 33 -4.91 -5.48 -7.26
C LEU A 33 -5.34 -6.84 -7.82
N ASP A 34 -5.30 -6.98 -9.14
CA ASP A 34 -5.56 -8.26 -9.77
C ASP A 34 -4.44 -9.26 -9.42
N PRO A 35 -4.74 -10.43 -8.82
CA PRO A 35 -3.73 -11.45 -8.55
C PRO A 35 -2.93 -11.88 -9.78
N GLU A 36 -3.52 -11.85 -10.98
CA GLU A 36 -2.82 -12.17 -12.22
C GLU A 36 -1.72 -11.14 -12.52
N ASP A 37 -1.92 -9.86 -12.14
CA ASP A 37 -0.93 -8.80 -12.27
C ASP A 37 0.27 -8.96 -11.32
N PHE A 38 0.23 -9.87 -10.34
CA PHE A 38 1.32 -10.10 -9.38
C PHE A 38 1.73 -11.57 -9.30
N LYS A 39 1.24 -12.42 -10.21
CA LYS A 39 1.45 -13.88 -10.17
C LYS A 39 2.93 -14.25 -10.30
N GLY A 40 3.53 -14.62 -9.17
CA GLY A 40 4.93 -15.06 -9.10
C GLY A 40 5.96 -13.92 -9.21
N LYS A 41 5.54 -12.65 -9.10
CA LYS A 41 6.44 -11.50 -9.12
C LYS A 41 6.16 -10.56 -7.95
N TRP A 42 7.21 -9.87 -7.50
CA TRP A 42 7.05 -8.77 -6.56
C TRP A 42 6.57 -7.53 -7.31
N GLY A 43 5.62 -6.81 -6.72
CA GLY A 43 5.21 -5.50 -7.19
C GLY A 43 5.36 -4.45 -6.10
N GLU A 44 5.44 -3.19 -6.52
CA GLU A 44 5.55 -2.04 -5.64
C GLU A 44 4.26 -1.23 -5.69
N LEU A 45 3.75 -0.86 -4.51
CA LEU A 45 2.61 0.03 -4.37
C LEU A 45 3.10 1.37 -3.83
N VAL A 46 2.94 2.42 -4.63
CA VAL A 46 3.35 3.78 -4.25
C VAL A 46 2.10 4.53 -3.82
N VAL A 47 2.06 4.96 -2.56
CA VAL A 47 0.94 5.73 -1.98
C VAL A 47 1.10 7.23 -2.14
N GLY A 48 2.32 7.71 -2.38
CA GLY A 48 2.60 9.12 -2.59
C GLY A 48 3.78 9.63 -1.76
N GLU A 49 3.81 10.96 -1.62
CA GLU A 49 4.91 11.69 -1.01
C GLU A 49 4.46 12.37 0.29
N PHE A 50 5.41 12.50 1.22
CA PHE A 50 5.24 13.28 2.44
C PHE A 50 6.50 14.12 2.69
N ASN A 51 6.33 15.23 3.40
CA ASN A 51 7.41 16.06 3.90
C ASN A 51 7.29 16.07 5.43
N SER A 52 8.39 15.83 6.15
CA SER A 52 8.38 15.92 7.61
C SER A 52 8.47 17.36 8.11
N GLY A 53 8.88 18.30 7.26
CA GLY A 53 9.17 19.69 7.62
C GLY A 53 10.07 19.75 8.85
N ASP A 54 9.73 20.66 9.76
CA ASP A 54 10.32 20.74 11.10
C ASP A 54 9.54 19.89 12.14
N SER A 55 8.51 19.16 11.71
CA SER A 55 7.63 18.41 12.58
C SER A 55 8.15 16.98 12.82
N THR A 56 8.34 16.62 14.09
CA THR A 56 8.47 15.21 14.47
C THR A 56 7.07 14.63 14.59
N GLY A 57 6.74 13.67 13.73
CA GLY A 57 5.43 13.02 13.75
C GLY A 57 5.48 11.63 13.12
N ARG A 58 4.36 10.92 13.24
CA ARG A 58 4.23 9.55 12.70
C ARG A 58 3.75 9.62 11.26
N VAL A 59 4.35 8.79 10.41
CA VAL A 59 3.82 8.49 9.08
C VAL A 59 3.17 7.11 9.14
N THR A 60 1.90 7.01 8.76
CA THR A 60 1.16 5.74 8.76
C THR A 60 0.89 5.32 7.31
N PHE A 61 1.18 4.05 7.01
CA PHE A 61 0.79 3.41 5.77
C PHE A 61 -0.34 2.42 6.04
N GLY A 62 -1.43 2.50 5.28
CA GLY A 62 -2.57 1.60 5.39
C GLY A 62 -2.89 0.92 4.06
N LEU A 63 -3.23 -0.37 4.09
CA LEU A 63 -3.82 -1.09 2.97
C LEU A 63 -5.02 -1.88 3.52
N PHE A 64 -6.23 -1.52 3.11
CA PHE A 64 -7.45 -2.11 3.64
C PHE A 64 -8.59 -2.13 2.61
N ASP A 65 -9.61 -2.92 2.89
CA ASP A 65 -10.87 -2.97 2.16
C ASP A 65 -11.98 -2.65 3.16
N ILE A 66 -12.69 -1.55 2.95
CA ILE A 66 -13.75 -1.08 3.86
C ILE A 66 -15.12 -1.64 3.43
N GLU A 67 -15.32 -1.97 2.16
CA GLU A 67 -16.65 -2.09 1.58
C GLU A 67 -17.06 -3.54 1.27
N SER A 68 -16.12 -4.42 0.96
CA SER A 68 -16.51 -5.72 0.38
C SER A 68 -17.00 -6.76 1.38
N GLY A 69 -16.63 -6.63 2.66
CA GLY A 69 -16.87 -7.65 3.68
C GLY A 69 -16.24 -9.02 3.36
N GLN A 70 -15.35 -9.10 2.36
CA GLN A 70 -14.72 -10.34 1.91
C GLN A 70 -13.38 -10.55 2.62
N TRP A 71 -13.16 -11.77 3.12
CA TRP A 71 -11.86 -12.17 3.65
C TRP A 71 -10.83 -12.30 2.53
N LYS A 72 -9.66 -11.69 2.75
CA LYS A 72 -8.51 -11.78 1.84
C LYS A 72 -7.41 -12.61 2.47
N GLY A 73 -6.80 -13.47 1.66
CA GLY A 73 -5.72 -14.36 2.09
C GLY A 73 -4.53 -14.28 1.15
N GLY A 74 -3.36 -14.71 1.62
CA GLY A 74 -2.20 -14.92 0.76
C GLY A 74 -1.37 -13.67 0.41
N LEU A 75 -1.62 -12.52 1.02
CA LEU A 75 -0.72 -11.36 0.89
C LEU A 75 0.63 -11.67 1.55
N VAL A 76 1.71 -11.41 0.82
CA VAL A 76 3.06 -11.41 1.39
C VAL A 76 3.64 -10.01 1.23
N VAL A 77 3.95 -9.36 2.35
CA VAL A 77 4.59 -8.04 2.37
C VAL A 77 6.09 -8.23 2.57
N LYS A 78 6.88 -7.79 1.60
CA LYS A 78 8.35 -7.83 1.71
C LYS A 78 8.88 -6.76 2.66
N GLY A 79 8.27 -5.57 2.65
CA GLY A 79 8.65 -4.45 3.48
C GLY A 79 8.04 -3.14 3.00
N VAL A 80 8.40 -2.06 3.69
CA VAL A 80 8.06 -0.67 3.32
C VAL A 80 9.34 0.04 2.91
N MET A 81 9.28 0.87 1.87
CA MET A 81 10.42 1.65 1.41
C MET A 81 10.07 3.14 1.40
N VAL A 82 10.95 3.95 1.96
CA VAL A 82 10.88 5.41 1.90
C VAL A 82 12.10 5.88 1.13
N ARG A 83 11.89 6.69 0.09
CA ARG A 83 12.96 7.21 -0.77
C ARG A 83 12.95 8.74 -0.76
N PRO A 84 14.12 9.40 -0.67
CA PRO A 84 14.19 10.84 -0.89
C PRO A 84 13.72 11.18 -2.31
N VAL A 85 12.90 12.22 -2.44
CA VAL A 85 12.57 12.82 -3.73
C VAL A 85 13.59 13.91 -4.01
N ARG A 86 14.10 14.01 -5.25
CA ARG A 86 14.98 15.14 -5.61
C ARG A 86 14.16 16.43 -5.57
N ALA A 87 14.54 17.36 -4.68
CA ALA A 87 14.04 18.73 -4.74
C ALA A 87 14.55 19.38 -6.04
N GLY A 88 13.65 19.67 -6.97
CA GLY A 88 14.00 20.31 -8.26
C GLY A 88 13.22 19.85 -9.51
N SER A 89 12.20 19.00 -9.37
CA SER A 89 11.28 18.66 -10.47
C SER A 89 9.90 19.27 -10.23
N ALA A 90 9.84 20.60 -10.13
CA ALA A 90 8.65 21.41 -10.28
C ALA A 90 9.07 22.81 -10.71
#